data_AF-A0A7S3FIR3-F1
#
_entry.id   AF-A0A7S3FIR3-F1
#
_cell.length_a   1.000
_cell.length_b   1.000
_cell.length_c   1.000
_cell.angle_alpha   90.00
_cell.angle_beta   90.00
_cell.angle_gamma   90.00
#
_symmetry.space_group_name_H-M   'P 1'
#
loop_
_entity.id
_entity.type
_entity.pdbx_description
1 polymer ?
#
loop_
_entity_poly.entity_id
_entity_poly.type
_entity_poly.pdbx_seq_one_letter_code
_entity_poly.pdbx_strand_id
1 'polypeptide(L)'
;CMVDRICGSRSVKEGGVEVVAEPWTGSIVVLEPELGTRVPFCPSVVTLPSSMAEAEYLTERKFTLVNGMHTVLAFMTLQKQYEPPSVRGRGQEEYQLLKFDQMSRREQRMCEAWRAARAAELMADVGMPNLMKWHGVSSEKEVWDVLLDFADHVLQSRFAKVDDIVSRVLGGGVENRWRTRLQPTEKWMSTRAG
;
A
#
# COMPACT_ATOMS: atom_id res chain seq x y z
N CYS A 1 4.28 -13.84 9.59
CA CYS A 1 4.58 -12.41 9.81
C CYS A 1 4.00 -11.59 8.65
N MET A 2 3.59 -10.35 8.89
CA MET A 2 3.45 -9.37 7.81
C MET A 2 4.75 -8.60 7.71
N VAL A 3 5.23 -8.37 6.49
CA VAL A 3 6.43 -7.57 6.22
C VAL A 3 6.11 -6.50 5.20
N ASP A 4 6.68 -5.32 5.40
CA ASP A 4 6.53 -4.20 4.49
C ASP A 4 7.85 -3.46 4.34
N ARG A 5 8.37 -3.46 3.12
CA ARG A 5 9.41 -2.56 2.62
C ARG A 5 9.45 -2.66 1.10
N ILE A 6 9.51 -1.54 0.42
CA ILE A 6 9.62 -1.48 -1.03
C ILE A 6 11.09 -1.71 -1.41
N CYS A 7 11.34 -2.83 -2.10
CA CYS A 7 12.62 -3.12 -2.73
C CYS A 7 12.45 -2.94 -4.24
N GLY A 8 13.09 -1.91 -4.80
CA GLY A 8 12.90 -1.47 -6.18
C GLY A 8 13.66 -2.34 -7.19
N SER A 9 14.98 -2.45 -7.00
CA SER A 9 15.85 -3.17 -7.94
C SER A 9 16.88 -4.04 -7.21
N ARG A 10 17.42 -5.01 -7.94
CA ARG A 10 18.55 -5.84 -7.50
C ARG A 10 19.55 -5.98 -8.63
N SER A 11 20.84 -6.00 -8.30
CA SER A 11 21.91 -6.31 -9.25
C SER A 11 22.85 -7.35 -8.65
N VAL A 12 23.31 -8.28 -9.49
CA VAL A 12 24.33 -9.26 -9.10
C VAL A 12 25.67 -8.68 -9.48
N LYS A 13 26.56 -8.53 -8.50
CA LYS A 13 27.94 -8.09 -8.70
C LYS A 13 28.91 -9.18 -8.25
N GLU A 14 30.16 -9.05 -8.65
CA GLU A 14 31.22 -9.90 -8.12
C GLU A 14 31.33 -9.68 -6.61
N GLY A 15 31.02 -10.71 -5.81
CA GLY A 15 31.01 -10.65 -4.35
C GLY A 15 29.63 -10.52 -3.68
N GLY A 16 28.53 -10.38 -4.44
CA GLY A 16 27.20 -10.43 -3.82
C GLY A 16 26.04 -9.87 -4.64
N VAL A 17 24.90 -9.71 -3.96
CA VAL A 17 23.68 -9.11 -4.52
C VAL A 17 23.47 -7.76 -3.87
N GLU A 18 23.44 -6.70 -4.68
CA GLU A 18 23.03 -5.38 -4.22
C GLU A 18 21.52 -5.22 -4.40
N VAL A 19 20.86 -4.66 -3.39
CA VAL A 19 19.42 -4.39 -3.38
C VAL A 19 19.18 -2.92 -3.09
N VAL A 20 18.42 -2.26 -3.96
CA VAL A 20 17.95 -0.89 -3.74
C VAL A 20 16.57 -0.96 -3.10
N ALA A 21 16.42 -0.33 -1.93
CA ALA A 21 15.17 -0.26 -1.19
C ALA A 21 14.82 1.19 -0.82
N GLU A 22 13.56 1.43 -0.48
CA GLU A 22 13.13 2.73 0.01
C GLU A 22 13.88 3.16 1.29
N PRO A 23 13.99 4.48 1.55
CA PRO A 23 14.61 5.00 2.78
C PRO A 23 13.87 4.59 4.06
N TRP A 24 12.56 4.35 3.98
CA TRP A 24 11.78 3.87 5.12
C TRP A 24 12.30 2.50 5.58
N THR A 25 12.49 2.34 6.88
CA THR A 25 13.21 1.19 7.49
C THR A 25 12.47 -0.13 7.35
N GLY A 26 11.18 -0.08 7.02
CA GLY A 26 10.31 -1.25 6.95
C GLY A 26 9.50 -1.46 8.22
N SER A 27 8.55 -2.38 8.13
CA SER A 27 7.78 -2.89 9.26
C SER A 27 7.71 -4.42 9.20
N ILE A 28 7.80 -5.05 10.37
CA ILE A 28 7.58 -6.47 10.60
C ILE A 28 6.49 -6.59 11.66
N VAL A 29 5.38 -7.21 11.33
CA VAL A 29 4.35 -7.60 12.30
C VAL A 29 4.47 -9.09 12.57
N VAL A 30 4.78 -9.42 13.81
CA VAL A 30 4.80 -10.81 14.28
C VAL A 30 3.35 -11.25 14.45
N LEU A 31 2.92 -12.26 13.70
CA LEU A 31 1.50 -12.68 13.67
C LEU A 31 1.14 -13.64 14.80
N GLU A 32 2.10 -14.00 15.66
CA GLU A 32 1.87 -14.86 16.80
C GLU A 32 1.72 -13.96 18.04
N PRO A 33 0.48 -13.70 18.49
CA PRO A 33 0.24 -12.99 19.74
C PRO A 33 0.83 -13.82 20.88
N GLU A 34 1.30 -13.15 21.93
CA GLU A 34 1.91 -13.78 23.11
C GLU A 34 3.33 -14.32 22.95
N LEU A 35 3.99 -14.15 21.79
CA LEU A 35 5.45 -14.18 21.74
C LEU A 35 5.94 -13.12 22.75
N GLY A 36 6.53 -13.57 23.85
CA GLY A 36 6.93 -12.69 24.95
C GLY A 36 7.75 -11.50 24.46
N THR A 37 7.87 -10.45 25.28
CA THR A 37 8.50 -9.16 24.91
C THR A 37 9.95 -9.25 24.42
N ARG A 38 10.58 -10.41 24.48
CA ARG A 38 11.92 -10.69 23.96
C ARG A 38 11.84 -11.40 22.61
N VAL A 39 11.56 -10.63 21.56
CA VAL A 39 11.81 -11.06 20.19
C VAL A 39 13.19 -10.61 19.74
N PRO A 40 13.94 -11.38 18.92
CA PRO A 40 15.26 -11.00 18.44
C PRO A 40 15.21 -9.98 17.29
N PHE A 41 14.24 -9.06 17.31
CA PHE A 41 14.02 -8.04 16.29
C PHE A 41 14.24 -6.64 16.86
N CYS A 42 14.67 -5.71 16.01
CA CYS A 42 14.82 -4.32 16.43
C CYS A 42 13.44 -3.72 16.78
N PRO A 43 13.25 -3.17 18.00
CA PRO A 43 11.98 -2.56 18.42
C PRO A 43 11.47 -1.45 17.49
N SER A 44 12.38 -0.79 16.75
CA SER A 44 12.01 0.30 15.85
C SER A 44 11.33 -0.15 14.55
N VAL A 45 11.37 -1.45 14.21
CA VAL A 45 10.76 -2.00 12.99
C VAL A 45 9.75 -3.10 13.26
N VAL A 46 9.73 -3.64 14.48
CA VAL A 46 8.82 -4.72 14.85
C VAL A 46 7.60 -4.20 15.59
N THR A 47 6.43 -4.69 15.22
CA THR A 47 5.19 -4.51 15.97
C THR A 47 4.76 -5.87 16.50
N LEU A 48 4.45 -5.92 17.80
CA LEU A 48 3.90 -7.08 18.49
C LEU A 48 2.41 -6.80 18.77
N PRO A 49 1.48 -7.36 17.98
CA PRO A 49 0.06 -7.18 18.19
C PRO A 49 -0.36 -7.77 19.55
N SER A 50 -1.31 -7.12 20.20
CA SER A 50 -1.92 -7.58 21.46
C SER A 50 -2.89 -8.75 21.27
N SER A 51 -3.28 -9.05 20.03
CA SER A 51 -4.23 -10.12 19.69
C SER A 51 -4.10 -10.55 18.22
N MET A 52 -4.66 -11.72 17.89
CA MET A 52 -4.78 -12.16 16.50
C MET A 52 -5.55 -11.15 15.62
N ALA A 53 -6.64 -10.60 16.14
CA ALA A 53 -7.46 -9.64 15.41
C ALA A 53 -6.69 -8.36 15.05
N GLU A 54 -5.80 -7.90 15.95
CA GLU A 54 -4.93 -6.76 15.65
C GLU A 54 -3.87 -7.12 14.60
N ALA A 55 -3.33 -8.34 14.64
CA ALA A 55 -2.37 -8.83 13.65
C ALA A 55 -3.00 -8.92 12.25
N GLU A 56 -4.24 -9.41 12.17
CA GLU A 56 -5.04 -9.44 10.95
C GLU A 56 -5.32 -8.02 10.45
N TYR A 57 -5.75 -7.12 11.33
CA TYR A 57 -5.95 -5.72 11.00
C TYR A 57 -4.70 -5.06 10.41
N LEU A 58 -3.53 -5.23 11.03
CA LEU A 58 -2.29 -4.64 10.52
C LEU A 58 -1.90 -5.20 9.15
N THR A 59 -2.20 -6.49 8.91
CA THR A 59 -2.03 -7.15 7.62
C THR A 59 -2.97 -6.55 6.57
N GLU A 60 -4.25 -6.40 6.89
CA GLU A 60 -5.25 -5.81 6.00
C GLU A 60 -5.00 -4.33 5.75
N ARG A 61 -4.56 -3.56 6.75
CA ARG A 61 -4.15 -2.15 6.56
C ARG A 61 -3.05 -2.04 5.52
N LYS A 62 -2.04 -2.91 5.59
CA LYS A 62 -0.96 -2.94 4.60
C LYS A 62 -1.48 -3.39 3.24
N PHE A 63 -2.28 -4.44 3.19
CA PHE A 63 -2.85 -4.93 1.94
C PHE A 63 -3.69 -3.86 1.24
N THR A 64 -4.51 -3.14 2.00
CA THR A 64 -5.45 -2.14 1.50
C THR A 64 -4.78 -0.81 1.22
N LEU A 65 -4.05 -0.22 2.17
CA LEU A 65 -3.53 1.15 2.04
C LEU A 65 -2.13 1.22 1.43
N VAL A 66 -1.36 0.13 1.44
CA VAL A 66 -0.05 0.07 0.75
C VAL A 66 -0.19 -0.65 -0.58
N ASN A 67 -0.47 -1.95 -0.59
CA ASN A 67 -0.52 -2.71 -1.85
C ASN A 67 -1.65 -2.24 -2.77
N GLY A 68 -2.81 -1.91 -2.20
CA GLY A 68 -3.96 -1.37 -2.92
C GLY A 68 -3.64 -0.04 -3.58
N MET A 69 -3.15 0.94 -2.82
CA MET A 69 -2.78 2.24 -3.38
C MET A 69 -1.64 2.13 -4.40
N HIS A 70 -0.68 1.23 -4.20
CA HIS A 70 0.37 0.97 -5.19
C HIS A 70 -0.22 0.49 -6.53
N THR A 71 -1.26 -0.34 -6.46
CA THR A 71 -1.98 -0.86 -7.62
C THR A 71 -2.81 0.24 -8.28
N VAL A 72 -3.45 1.13 -7.51
CA VAL A 72 -4.12 2.34 -8.04
C VAL A 72 -3.14 3.17 -8.87
N LEU A 73 -1.94 3.46 -8.34
CA LEU A 73 -0.90 4.19 -9.06
C LEU A 73 -0.51 3.50 -10.36
N ALA A 74 -0.36 2.18 -10.36
CA ALA A 74 -0.02 1.43 -11.56
C ALA A 74 -1.10 1.53 -12.64
N PHE A 75 -2.38 1.38 -12.28
CA PHE A 75 -3.48 1.53 -13.24
C PHE A 75 -3.63 2.97 -13.74
N MET A 76 -3.47 3.97 -12.88
CA MET A 76 -3.48 5.38 -13.30
C MET A 76 -2.31 5.71 -14.23
N THR A 77 -1.12 5.15 -13.96
CA THR A 77 0.06 5.30 -14.81
C THR A 77 -0.20 4.71 -16.19
N LEU A 78 -0.77 3.50 -16.25
CA LEU A 78 -1.21 2.90 -17.52
C LEU A 78 -2.24 3.80 -18.22
N GLN A 79 -3.29 4.26 -17.54
CA GLN A 79 -4.29 5.12 -18.16
C GLN A 79 -3.70 6.41 -18.77
N LYS A 80 -2.68 6.99 -18.12
CA LYS A 80 -2.04 8.22 -18.58
C LYS A 80 -1.06 8.00 -19.74
N GLN A 81 -0.26 6.93 -19.65
CA GLN A 81 0.91 6.73 -20.51
C GLN A 81 0.69 5.65 -21.57
N TYR A 82 -0.44 4.94 -21.54
CA TYR A 82 -0.75 3.92 -22.52
C TYR A 82 -0.97 4.54 -23.89
N GLU A 83 0.03 4.40 -24.75
CA GLU A 83 -0.08 4.64 -26.17
C GLU A 83 -0.30 3.32 -26.91
N PRO A 84 -1.14 3.30 -27.97
CA PRO A 84 -1.34 2.11 -28.77
C PRO A 84 -0.01 1.58 -29.35
N PRO A 85 0.16 0.24 -29.49
CA PRO A 85 1.36 -0.36 -30.05
C PRO A 85 1.73 0.10 -31.47
N SER A 86 0.80 0.73 -32.19
CA SER A 86 1.02 1.31 -33.53
C SER A 86 1.81 2.63 -33.49
N VAL A 87 1.91 3.28 -32.34
CA VAL A 87 2.55 4.60 -32.16
C VAL A 87 3.97 4.47 -31.59
N ARG A 88 4.20 3.47 -30.72
CA ARG A 88 5.53 3.20 -30.17
C ARG A 88 6.23 2.11 -30.97
N GLY A 89 7.47 2.38 -31.38
CA GLY A 89 8.38 1.34 -31.86
C GLY A 89 8.42 0.17 -30.87
N ARG A 90 8.57 -1.06 -31.37
CA ARG A 90 8.62 -2.25 -30.51
C ARG A 90 9.78 -2.14 -29.52
N GLY A 91 9.43 -1.85 -28.27
CA GLY A 91 10.34 -1.83 -27.13
C GLY A 91 10.78 -0.42 -26.73
N GLN A 92 10.68 -0.11 -25.44
CA GLN A 92 11.82 -0.31 -24.52
C GLN A 92 11.77 0.53 -23.23
N GLU A 93 10.67 1.23 -22.90
CA GLU A 93 10.61 1.94 -21.62
C GLU A 93 9.53 1.35 -20.70
N GLU A 94 9.98 0.88 -19.54
CA GLU A 94 9.08 0.53 -18.45
C GLU A 94 8.38 1.79 -17.96
N TYR A 95 7.06 1.70 -17.79
CA TYR A 95 6.30 2.82 -17.26
C TYR A 95 6.63 3.01 -15.78
N GLN A 96 7.36 4.08 -15.49
CA GLN A 96 7.60 4.53 -14.12
C GLN A 96 6.28 5.02 -13.52
N LEU A 97 6.01 4.61 -12.28
CA LEU A 97 4.79 4.96 -11.57
C LEU A 97 4.69 6.48 -11.35
N LEU A 98 3.46 6.98 -11.48
CA LEU A 98 3.14 8.35 -11.12
C LEU A 98 3.44 8.61 -9.64
N LYS A 99 4.15 9.72 -9.37
CA LYS A 99 4.37 10.25 -8.02
C LYS A 99 3.30 11.27 -7.69
N PHE A 100 2.77 11.21 -6.47
CA PHE A 100 1.61 12.00 -6.05
C PHE A 100 1.84 13.52 -6.16
N ASP A 101 3.05 13.99 -5.87
CA ASP A 101 3.48 15.38 -5.97
C ASP A 101 3.65 15.89 -7.41
N GLN A 102 3.77 14.97 -8.38
CA GLN A 102 3.90 15.26 -9.82
C GLN A 102 2.59 15.11 -10.58
N MET A 103 1.51 14.68 -9.91
CA MET A 103 0.20 14.51 -10.50
C MET A 103 -0.53 15.85 -10.70
N SER A 104 -1.35 15.92 -11.75
CA SER A 104 -2.37 16.96 -11.86
C SER A 104 -3.40 16.85 -10.72
N ARG A 105 -4.10 17.94 -10.39
CA ARG A 105 -5.14 17.92 -9.35
C ARG A 105 -6.25 16.89 -9.62
N ARG A 106 -6.55 16.62 -10.90
CA ARG A 106 -7.53 15.59 -11.29
C ARG A 106 -7.04 14.19 -10.90
N GLU A 107 -5.78 13.88 -11.17
CA GLU A 107 -5.16 12.62 -10.78
C GLU A 107 -5.04 12.49 -9.26
N GLN A 108 -4.64 13.55 -8.56
CA GLN A 108 -4.61 13.56 -7.09
C GLN A 108 -5.99 13.30 -6.48
N ARG A 109 -7.05 13.91 -7.00
CA ARG A 109 -8.43 13.64 -6.54
C ARG A 109 -8.85 12.19 -6.74
N MET A 110 -8.39 11.54 -7.81
CA MET A 110 -8.63 10.11 -8.02
C MET A 110 -7.91 9.27 -6.95
N CYS A 111 -6.64 9.57 -6.66
CA CYS A 111 -5.90 8.92 -5.57
C CYS A 111 -6.57 9.16 -4.21
N GLU A 112 -7.02 10.38 -3.94
CA GLU A 112 -7.73 10.75 -2.71
C GLU A 112 -9.08 10.04 -2.56
N ALA A 113 -9.83 9.87 -3.65
CA ALA A 113 -11.08 9.11 -3.63
C ALA A 113 -10.82 7.63 -3.28
N TRP A 114 -9.82 7.01 -3.95
CA TRP A 114 -9.44 5.63 -3.65
C TRP A 114 -8.93 5.46 -2.22
N ARG A 115 -8.04 6.34 -1.73
CA ARG A 115 -7.52 6.22 -0.36
C ARG A 115 -8.64 6.33 0.68
N ALA A 116 -9.58 7.25 0.48
CA ALA A 116 -10.70 7.46 1.39
C ALA A 116 -11.66 6.27 1.39
N ALA A 117 -12.04 5.76 0.21
CA ALA A 117 -12.91 4.59 0.10
C ALA A 117 -12.29 3.35 0.77
N ARG A 118 -10.99 3.14 0.60
CA ARG A 118 -10.24 2.03 1.19
C ARG A 118 -10.09 2.14 2.69
N ALA A 119 -9.88 3.35 3.22
CA ALA A 119 -9.89 3.60 4.65
C ALA A 119 -11.29 3.32 5.25
N ALA A 120 -12.34 3.78 4.58
CA ALA A 120 -13.73 3.55 5.00
C ALA A 120 -14.10 2.06 4.99
N GLU A 121 -13.70 1.30 3.96
CA GLU A 121 -13.85 -0.15 3.90
C GLU A 121 -13.17 -0.84 5.09
N LEU A 122 -11.90 -0.51 5.35
CA LEU A 122 -11.15 -1.06 6.47
C LEU A 122 -11.80 -0.75 7.83
N MET A 123 -12.37 0.45 7.99
CA MET A 123 -13.10 0.83 9.21
C MET A 123 -14.37 0.02 9.39
N ALA A 124 -15.11 -0.22 8.31
CA ALA A 124 -16.33 -1.01 8.33
C ALA A 124 -16.04 -2.49 8.68
N ASP A 125 -14.98 -3.06 8.13
CA ASP A 125 -14.64 -4.48 8.31
C ASP A 125 -14.10 -4.79 9.71
N VAL A 126 -13.30 -3.87 10.28
CA VAL A 126 -12.62 -4.09 11.58
C VAL A 126 -13.48 -3.66 12.77
N GLY A 127 -14.31 -2.62 12.57
CA GLY A 127 -15.13 -2.02 13.60
C GLY A 127 -14.39 -0.98 14.45
N MET A 128 -15.12 0.11 14.75
CA MET A 128 -14.58 1.27 15.43
C MET A 128 -13.98 1.02 16.83
N PRO A 129 -14.61 0.20 17.72
CA PRO A 129 -14.07 -0.01 19.07
C PRO A 129 -12.66 -0.61 19.07
N ASN A 130 -12.40 -1.55 18.15
CA ASN A 130 -11.09 -2.17 18.00
C ASN A 130 -10.06 -1.17 17.48
N LEU A 131 -10.41 -0.38 16.46
CA LEU A 131 -9.52 0.62 15.87
C LEU A 131 -9.15 1.71 16.87
N MET A 132 -10.13 2.23 17.62
CA MET A 132 -9.88 3.21 18.67
C MET A 132 -8.91 2.66 19.73
N LYS A 133 -9.15 1.43 20.18
CA LYS A 133 -8.28 0.74 21.15
C LYS A 133 -6.85 0.57 20.62
N TRP A 134 -6.68 0.03 19.41
CA TRP A 134 -5.36 -0.31 18.87
C TRP A 134 -4.53 0.91 18.47
N HIS A 135 -5.17 2.00 18.04
CA HIS A 135 -4.47 3.27 17.77
C HIS A 135 -4.34 4.18 18.99
N GLY A 136 -4.96 3.82 20.12
CA GLY A 136 -4.94 4.62 21.33
C GLY A 136 -5.65 5.98 21.18
N VAL A 137 -6.74 6.02 20.41
CA VAL A 137 -7.51 7.24 20.14
C VAL A 137 -8.92 7.14 20.71
N SER A 138 -9.60 8.29 20.85
CA SER A 138 -10.84 8.44 21.62
C SER A 138 -12.08 8.74 20.78
N SER A 139 -11.92 8.95 19.47
CA SER A 139 -13.03 9.27 18.58
C SER A 139 -12.91 8.63 17.19
N GLU A 140 -14.06 8.47 16.52
CA GLU A 140 -14.12 7.96 15.15
C GLU A 140 -13.37 8.85 14.15
N LYS A 141 -13.42 10.17 14.39
CA LYS A 141 -12.69 11.15 13.59
C LYS A 141 -11.18 10.93 13.70
N GLU A 142 -10.66 10.70 14.89
CA GLU A 142 -9.23 10.41 15.07
C GLU A 142 -8.83 9.10 14.38
N VAL A 143 -9.68 8.06 14.40
CA VAL A 143 -9.41 6.83 13.63
C VAL A 143 -9.34 7.12 12.13
N TRP A 144 -10.28 7.90 11.60
CA TRP A 144 -10.29 8.33 10.20
C TRP A 144 -9.01 9.08 9.84
N ASP A 145 -8.63 10.07 10.65
CA ASP A 145 -7.43 10.88 10.45
C ASP A 145 -6.16 10.00 10.48
N VAL A 146 -6.04 9.06 11.44
CA VAL A 146 -4.91 8.11 11.51
C VAL A 146 -4.76 7.27 10.25
N LEU A 147 -5.87 6.76 9.68
CA LEU A 147 -5.82 5.94 8.47
C LEU A 147 -5.49 6.77 7.24
N LEU A 148 -6.04 7.98 7.13
CA LEU A 148 -5.73 8.89 6.03
C LEU A 148 -4.29 9.38 6.08
N ASP A 149 -3.79 9.75 7.25
CA ASP A 149 -2.40 10.18 7.45
C ASP A 149 -1.43 9.05 7.12
N PHE A 150 -1.75 7.82 7.50
CA PHE A 150 -0.97 6.65 7.10
C PHE A 150 -0.94 6.49 5.56
N ALA A 151 -2.09 6.61 4.89
CA ALA A 151 -2.17 6.51 3.44
C ALA A 151 -1.41 7.66 2.74
N ASP A 152 -1.47 8.88 3.29
CA ASP A 152 -0.75 10.04 2.77
C ASP A 152 0.75 9.90 2.95
N HIS A 153 1.20 9.38 4.10
CA HIS A 153 2.60 9.02 4.30
C HIS A 153 3.07 8.00 3.26
N VAL A 154 2.27 6.97 2.97
CA VAL A 154 2.59 5.98 1.92
C VAL A 154 2.72 6.64 0.55
N LEU A 155 1.76 7.47 0.14
CA LEU A 155 1.77 8.11 -1.18
C LEU A 155 2.92 9.13 -1.32
N GLN A 156 3.09 10.00 -0.33
CA GLN A 156 3.94 11.19 -0.44
C GLN A 156 5.37 10.95 0.07
N SER A 157 5.54 10.09 1.06
CA SER A 157 6.86 9.86 1.69
C SER A 157 7.51 8.55 1.26
N ARG A 158 6.72 7.53 0.90
CA ARG A 158 7.25 6.23 0.46
C ARG A 158 7.30 6.10 -1.05
N PHE A 159 6.14 6.10 -1.71
CA PHE A 159 6.07 5.91 -3.17
C PHE A 159 6.77 7.02 -3.95
N ALA A 160 6.74 8.27 -3.48
CA ALA A 160 7.44 9.37 -4.16
C ALA A 160 8.98 9.23 -4.15
N LYS A 161 9.54 8.46 -3.20
CA LYS A 161 10.99 8.32 -2.98
C LYS A 161 11.60 7.12 -3.68
N VAL A 162 10.81 6.33 -4.39
CA VAL A 162 11.28 5.17 -5.17
C VAL A 162 10.81 5.29 -6.60
N ASP A 163 11.71 5.04 -7.55
CA ASP A 163 11.37 4.95 -8.96
C ASP A 163 10.92 3.52 -9.27
N ASP A 164 9.68 3.22 -8.89
CA ASP A 164 9.07 1.94 -9.17
C ASP A 164 8.36 1.92 -10.54
N ILE A 165 8.12 0.72 -11.05
CA ILE A 165 7.67 0.43 -12.41
C ILE A 165 6.38 -0.39 -12.41
N VAL A 166 5.51 -0.12 -13.39
CA VAL A 166 4.23 -0.81 -13.55
C VAL A 166 4.41 -2.33 -13.68
N SER A 167 5.42 -2.78 -14.44
CA SER A 167 5.72 -4.21 -14.68
C SER A 167 5.97 -4.97 -13.37
N ARG A 168 6.61 -4.34 -12.38
CA ARG A 168 6.87 -4.95 -11.07
C ARG A 168 5.61 -5.02 -10.22
N VAL A 169 4.85 -3.93 -10.14
CA VAL A 169 3.61 -3.89 -9.34
C VAL A 169 2.56 -4.87 -9.89
N LEU A 170 2.40 -4.88 -11.21
CA LEU A 170 1.44 -5.71 -11.93
C LEU A 170 2.00 -7.07 -12.38
N GLY A 171 3.24 -7.40 -12.05
CA GLY A 171 3.91 -8.63 -12.50
C GLY A 171 3.25 -9.93 -12.04
N GLY A 172 2.37 -9.87 -11.04
CA GLY A 172 1.50 -10.99 -10.64
C GLY A 172 0.26 -11.19 -11.53
N GLY A 173 0.18 -10.50 -12.67
CA GLY A 173 -0.96 -10.48 -13.60
C GLY A 173 -1.88 -9.28 -13.36
N VAL A 174 -2.17 -8.52 -14.42
CA VAL A 174 -3.03 -7.31 -14.37
C VAL A 174 -4.41 -7.64 -13.80
N GLU A 175 -5.07 -8.68 -14.33
CA GLU A 175 -6.38 -9.13 -13.88
C GLU A 175 -6.36 -9.58 -12.41
N ASN A 176 -5.33 -10.34 -12.02
CA ASN A 176 -5.18 -10.80 -10.64
C ASN A 176 -5.00 -9.62 -9.67
N ARG A 177 -4.17 -8.62 -10.01
CA ARG A 177 -4.00 -7.42 -9.19
C ARG A 177 -5.29 -6.61 -9.09
N TRP A 178 -6.04 -6.48 -10.18
CA TRP A 178 -7.36 -5.84 -10.14
C TRP A 178 -8.30 -6.58 -9.17
N ARG A 179 -8.52 -7.88 -9.40
CA ARG A 179 -9.46 -8.70 -8.63
C ARG A 179 -9.14 -8.76 -7.15
N THR A 180 -7.85 -8.93 -6.82
CA THR A 180 -7.44 -9.12 -5.42
C THR A 180 -7.26 -7.81 -4.67
N ARG A 181 -6.94 -6.69 -5.35
CA ARG A 181 -6.59 -5.45 -4.66
C ARG A 181 -7.57 -4.30 -4.91
N LEU A 182 -8.16 -4.15 -6.10
CA LEU A 182 -9.05 -2.99 -6.38
C LEU A 182 -10.53 -3.35 -6.32
N GLN A 183 -10.90 -4.52 -6.83
CA GLN A 183 -12.28 -4.97 -6.89
C GLN A 183 -12.99 -5.06 -5.52
N PRO A 184 -12.33 -5.44 -4.40
CA PRO A 184 -13.01 -5.48 -3.09
C PRO A 184 -13.63 -4.13 -2.72
N THR A 185 -12.83 -3.06 -2.76
CA THR A 185 -13.28 -1.69 -2.47
C THR A 185 -14.33 -1.21 -3.47
N GLU A 186 -14.19 -1.53 -4.76
CA GLU A 186 -15.19 -1.20 -5.79
C GLU A 186 -16.56 -1.82 -5.48
N LYS A 187 -16.58 -3.10 -5.10
CA LYS A 187 -17.80 -3.81 -4.69
C LYS A 187 -18.37 -3.21 -3.41
N TRP A 188 -17.51 -2.95 -2.42
CA TRP A 188 -17.91 -2.34 -1.15
C TRP A 188 -18.59 -0.98 -1.36
N MET A 189 -18.04 -0.12 -2.24
CA MET A 189 -18.66 1.17 -2.59
C MET A 189 -20.00 0.97 -3.30
N SER A 190 -20.06 0.05 -4.25
CA SER A 190 -21.27 -0.20 -5.07
C SER A 190 -22.45 -0.68 -4.22
N THR A 191 -22.21 -1.48 -3.18
CA THR A 191 -23.26 -1.93 -2.24
C THR A 191 -23.85 -0.82 -1.35
N ARG A 192 -23.23 0.36 -1.31
CA ARG A 192 -23.61 1.50 -0.45
C ARG A 192 -24.00 2.75 -1.24
N ALA A 193 -23.94 2.68 -2.57
CA ALA A 193 -24.30 3.76 -3.47
C ALA A 193 -25.77 3.70 -3.94
N GLY A 194 -26.55 2.73 -3.45
CA GLY A 194 -28.00 2.62 -3.63
C GLY A 194 -28.73 2.82 -2.32
#